data_AF-A0A938PT20-F1
#
_entry.id   AF-A0A938PT20-F1
#
_cell.length_a   1.000
_cell.length_b   1.000
_cell.length_c   1.000
_cell.angle_alpha   90.00
_cell.angle_beta   90.00
_cell.angle_gamma   90.00
#
_symmetry.space_group_name_H-M   'P 1'
#
loop_
_entity.id
_entity.type
_entity.pdbx_description
1 polymer ?
#
loop_
_entity_poly.entity_id
_entity_poly.type
_entity_poly.pdbx_seq_one_letter_code
_entity_poly.pdbx_strand_id
1 'polypeptide(L)'
;MHIVIRSAPIVVSATAISQTLKRMPLSLTARIFVVYGVFVALTAWFVLRLVNDQIKPAVRQSTEETLVDTANLLAELIGTEIRSGTLPAAELASILARNNTRHPEADIWGLEKNAVSHRIYINDQCGIVLFDSAGSAVGEDYSRWNDVWLTLRGRYGARSSPEDPDDPDSTVMHVAAPIRDGQSIVGVLTVTKPNRT
;
A
#
# COMPACT_ATOMS: atom_id res chain seq x y z
N MET A 1 -35.16 -93.75 -0.11
CA MET A 1 -33.86 -93.21 0.35
C MET A 1 -33.82 -91.74 -0.06
N HIS A 2 -34.21 -90.85 0.85
CA HIS A 2 -34.40 -89.41 0.59
C HIS A 2 -33.13 -88.64 0.95
N ILE A 3 -32.64 -87.80 0.03
CA ILE A 3 -31.64 -86.77 0.34
C ILE A 3 -32.29 -85.42 -0.01
N VAL A 4 -32.59 -84.64 1.03
CA VAL A 4 -33.14 -83.28 0.93
C VAL A 4 -31.98 -82.31 1.03
N ILE A 5 -31.68 -81.58 -0.05
CA ILE A 5 -30.69 -80.49 -0.05
C ILE A 5 -31.46 -79.19 0.24
N ARG A 6 -31.33 -78.65 1.46
CA ARG A 6 -31.79 -77.31 1.82
C ARG A 6 -30.67 -76.29 1.52
N SER A 7 -30.86 -75.44 0.52
CA SER A 7 -30.06 -74.24 0.30
C SER A 7 -30.50 -73.13 1.27
N ALA A 8 -29.63 -72.73 2.20
CA ALA A 8 -29.86 -71.58 3.07
C ALA A 8 -29.50 -70.27 2.34
N PRO A 9 -30.29 -69.18 2.45
CA PRO A 9 -29.96 -67.90 1.83
C PRO A 9 -28.95 -67.14 2.70
N ILE A 10 -27.86 -66.68 2.10
CA ILE A 10 -26.91 -65.75 2.73
C ILE A 10 -27.53 -64.35 2.64
N VAL A 11 -28.33 -63.98 3.63
CA VAL A 11 -28.80 -62.59 3.78
C VAL A 11 -27.67 -61.78 4.41
N VAL A 12 -26.87 -61.11 3.59
CA VAL A 12 -25.93 -60.08 4.06
C VAL A 12 -26.76 -58.87 4.46
N SER A 13 -27.09 -58.78 5.75
CA SER A 13 -27.83 -57.66 6.34
C SER A 13 -27.07 -56.33 6.16
N ALA A 14 -27.66 -55.40 5.38
CA ALA A 14 -27.16 -54.03 5.17
C ALA A 14 -26.92 -53.24 6.48
N THR A 15 -27.51 -53.69 7.59
CA THR A 15 -27.31 -53.18 8.95
C THR A 15 -25.86 -53.32 9.45
N ALA A 16 -25.12 -54.34 8.99
CA ALA A 16 -23.74 -54.58 9.44
C ALA A 16 -22.73 -53.56 8.85
N ILE A 17 -22.98 -53.10 7.62
CA ILE A 17 -22.10 -52.15 6.93
C ILE A 17 -22.26 -50.73 7.53
N SER A 18 -23.48 -50.36 7.92
CA SER A 18 -23.76 -49.05 8.52
C SER A 18 -23.23 -48.89 9.95
N GLN A 19 -23.11 -49.98 10.72
CA GLN A 19 -22.58 -49.93 12.09
C GLN A 19 -21.05 -49.88 12.15
N THR A 20 -20.37 -50.43 11.14
CA THR A 20 -18.90 -50.52 11.11
C THR A 20 -18.24 -49.17 10.75
N LEU A 21 -18.91 -48.33 9.95
CA LEU A 21 -18.47 -46.95 9.67
C LEU A 21 -18.68 -45.98 10.83
N LYS A 22 -19.49 -46.36 11.85
CA LYS A 22 -19.85 -45.48 12.97
C LYS A 22 -18.92 -45.59 14.19
N ARG A 23 -17.91 -46.47 14.15
CA ARG A 23 -16.99 -46.72 15.28
C ARG A 23 -15.56 -47.04 14.83
N MET A 24 -14.93 -46.15 14.07
CA MET A 24 -13.47 -46.05 14.18
C MET A 24 -13.20 -45.03 15.29
N PRO A 25 -13.02 -45.45 16.56
CA PRO A 25 -12.51 -44.52 17.55
C PRO A 25 -11.17 -44.04 17.04
N LEU A 26 -11.04 -42.74 16.71
CA LEU A 26 -9.74 -42.14 16.45
C LEU A 26 -8.80 -42.61 17.56
N SER A 27 -7.71 -43.29 17.19
CA SER A 27 -6.71 -43.69 18.17
C SER A 27 -6.29 -42.45 18.96
N LEU A 28 -5.97 -42.62 20.24
CA LEU A 28 -5.56 -41.51 21.10
C LEU A 28 -4.47 -40.65 20.43
N THR A 29 -3.54 -41.32 19.73
CA THR A 29 -2.50 -40.71 18.91
C THR A 29 -3.06 -39.83 17.78
N ALA A 30 -4.03 -40.31 17.01
CA ALA A 30 -4.65 -39.53 15.93
C ALA A 30 -5.40 -38.31 16.47
N ARG A 31 -6.05 -38.43 17.63
CA ARG A 31 -6.74 -37.32 18.29
C ARG A 31 -5.77 -36.24 18.75
N ILE A 32 -4.66 -36.64 19.37
CA ILE A 32 -3.58 -35.72 19.77
C ILE A 32 -2.96 -35.05 18.54
N PHE A 33 -2.73 -35.79 17.46
CA PHE A 33 -2.19 -35.24 16.21
C PHE A 33 -3.11 -34.19 15.60
N VAL A 34 -4.43 -34.43 15.58
CA VAL A 34 -5.40 -33.44 15.08
C VAL A 34 -5.42 -32.19 15.96
N VAL A 35 -5.43 -32.33 17.29
CA VAL A 35 -5.40 -31.17 18.20
C VAL A 35 -4.12 -30.36 18.02
N TYR A 36 -2.97 -31.04 17.92
CA TYR A 36 -1.69 -30.40 17.64
C TYR A 36 -1.68 -29.69 16.28
N GLY A 37 -2.16 -30.35 15.24
CA GLY A 37 -2.26 -29.77 13.89
C GLY A 37 -3.15 -28.53 13.85
N VAL A 38 -4.30 -28.56 14.53
CA VAL A 38 -5.18 -27.39 14.67
C VAL A 38 -4.49 -26.27 15.43
N PHE A 39 -3.78 -26.58 16.51
CA PHE A 39 -3.03 -25.59 17.29
C PHE A 39 -1.94 -24.90 16.45
N VAL A 40 -1.14 -25.69 15.70
CA VAL A 40 -0.12 -25.16 14.79
C VAL A 40 -0.76 -24.30 13.70
N ALA A 41 -1.85 -24.77 13.07
CA ALA A 41 -2.54 -24.03 12.02
C ALA A 41 -3.12 -22.70 12.52
N LEU A 42 -3.74 -22.69 13.71
CA LEU A 42 -4.25 -21.47 14.35
C LEU A 42 -3.12 -20.50 14.69
N THR A 43 -2.00 -21.01 15.20
CA THR A 43 -0.83 -20.20 15.53
C THR A 43 -0.22 -19.57 14.28
N ALA A 44 -0.02 -20.36 13.22
CA ALA A 44 0.48 -19.87 11.94
C ALA A 44 -0.45 -18.84 11.31
N TRP A 45 -1.77 -19.11 11.34
CA TRP A 45 -2.78 -18.16 10.87
C TRP A 45 -2.75 -16.84 11.66
N PHE A 46 -2.63 -16.92 12.99
CA PHE A 46 -2.55 -15.74 13.85
C PHE A 46 -1.29 -14.91 13.59
N VAL A 47 -0.13 -15.55 13.44
CA VAL A 47 1.13 -14.86 13.11
C VAL A 47 1.05 -14.19 11.74
N LEU A 48 0.53 -14.88 10.71
CA LEU A 48 0.34 -14.31 9.38
C LEU A 48 -0.62 -13.11 9.39
N ARG A 49 -1.72 -13.21 10.16
CA ARG A 49 -2.65 -12.09 10.42
C ARG A 49 -1.94 -10.90 11.07
N LEU A 50 -1.20 -11.14 12.14
CA LEU A 50 -0.50 -10.09 12.87
C LEU A 50 0.50 -9.34 11.99
N VAL A 51 1.26 -10.07 11.17
CA VAL A 51 2.21 -9.49 10.22
C VAL A 51 1.50 -8.61 9.19
N ASN A 52 0.42 -9.11 8.58
CA ASN A 52 -0.30 -8.37 7.54
C ASN A 52 -1.01 -7.12 8.11
N ASP A 53 -1.58 -7.25 9.32
CA ASP A 53 -2.36 -6.19 9.95
C ASP A 53 -1.49 -5.12 10.62
N GLN A 54 -0.21 -5.40 10.97
CA GLN A 54 0.63 -4.44 11.71
C GLN A 54 1.86 -3.93 10.95
N ILE A 55 2.52 -4.75 10.12
CA ILE A 55 3.79 -4.32 9.50
C ILE A 55 3.54 -3.39 8.31
N LYS A 56 2.59 -3.73 7.43
CA LYS A 56 2.28 -2.90 6.26
C LYS A 56 1.78 -1.50 6.65
N PRO A 57 0.88 -1.33 7.63
CA PRO A 57 0.44 0.01 8.03
C PRO A 57 1.57 0.84 8.66
N ALA A 58 2.43 0.24 9.47
CA ALA A 58 3.52 0.95 10.13
C ALA A 58 4.53 1.57 9.13
N VAL A 59 4.90 0.83 8.09
CA VAL A 59 5.82 1.34 7.04
C VAL A 59 5.16 2.47 6.24
N ARG A 60 3.87 2.33 5.91
CA ARG A 60 3.13 3.38 5.20
C ARG A 60 3.01 4.65 6.04
N GLN A 61 2.72 4.52 7.33
CA GLN A 61 2.63 5.65 8.25
C GLN A 61 3.96 6.40 8.36
N SER A 62 5.08 5.70 8.52
CA SER A 62 6.40 6.35 8.60
C SER A 62 6.78 7.06 7.29
N THR A 63 6.41 6.48 6.15
CA THR A 63 6.60 7.12 4.83
C THR A 63 5.72 8.36 4.69
N GLU A 64 4.46 8.27 5.09
CA GLU A 64 3.50 9.38 5.08
C GLU A 64 4.00 10.54 5.95
N GLU A 65 4.45 10.27 7.18
CA GLU A 65 5.02 11.28 8.09
C GLU A 65 6.23 11.99 7.46
N THR A 66 7.16 11.23 6.88
CA THR A 66 8.34 11.80 6.19
C THR A 66 7.92 12.67 5.00
N LEU A 67 6.89 12.26 4.26
CA LEU A 67 6.36 13.04 3.14
C LEU A 67 5.63 14.30 3.61
N VAL A 68 4.91 14.25 4.74
CA VAL A 68 4.27 15.41 5.36
C VAL A 68 5.32 16.45 5.72
N ASP A 69 6.39 16.05 6.40
CA ASP A 69 7.46 16.95 6.80
C ASP A 69 8.16 17.54 5.58
N THR A 70 8.48 16.69 4.59
CA THR A 70 9.12 17.13 3.34
C THR A 70 8.23 18.11 2.58
N ALA A 71 6.93 17.85 2.45
CA ALA A 71 6.00 18.73 1.75
C ALA A 71 5.87 20.09 2.45
N ASN A 72 5.77 20.12 3.78
CA ASN A 72 5.68 21.38 4.52
C ASN A 72 6.98 22.19 4.43
N LEU A 73 8.14 21.54 4.58
CA LEU A 73 9.43 22.21 4.45
C LEU A 73 9.63 22.80 3.05
N LEU A 74 9.29 22.04 2.00
CA LEU A 74 9.41 22.53 0.63
C LEU A 74 8.39 23.64 0.34
N ALA A 75 7.16 23.53 0.84
CA ALA A 75 6.13 24.57 0.68
C ALA A 75 6.55 25.90 1.34
N GLU A 76 7.21 25.84 2.49
CA GLU A 76 7.76 27.02 3.16
C GLU A 76 8.93 27.61 2.36
N LEU A 77 9.82 26.76 1.86
CA LEU A 77 11.00 27.18 1.09
C LEU A 77 10.62 27.95 -0.18
N ILE A 78 9.61 27.48 -0.92
CA ILE A 78 9.18 28.10 -2.19
C ILE A 78 8.13 29.21 -2.02
N GLY A 79 7.65 29.42 -0.80
CA GLY A 79 6.52 30.31 -0.55
C GLY A 79 6.79 31.74 -0.97
N THR A 80 8.04 32.20 -0.86
CA THR A 80 8.44 33.55 -1.25
C THR A 80 8.36 33.75 -2.76
N GLU A 81 8.87 32.79 -3.53
CA GLU A 81 8.95 32.82 -4.99
C GLU A 81 7.56 32.71 -5.63
N ILE A 82 6.66 31.93 -5.02
CA ILE A 82 5.26 31.85 -5.44
C ILE A 82 4.55 33.19 -5.20
N ARG A 83 4.76 33.83 -4.03
CA ARG A 83 4.16 35.14 -3.71
C ARG A 83 4.65 36.25 -4.65
N SER A 84 5.92 36.24 -5.02
CA SER A 84 6.49 37.21 -5.96
C SER A 84 6.16 36.90 -7.43
N GLY A 85 5.54 35.74 -7.73
CA GLY A 85 5.26 35.31 -9.10
C GLY A 85 6.53 34.96 -9.89
N THR A 86 7.65 34.71 -9.20
CA THR A 86 8.97 34.48 -9.79
C THR A 86 9.44 33.04 -9.58
N LEU A 87 8.53 32.06 -9.60
CA LEU A 87 8.88 30.66 -9.43
C LEU A 87 9.97 30.27 -10.45
N PRO A 88 11.19 29.92 -10.01
CA PRO A 88 12.28 29.60 -10.92
C PRO A 88 12.15 28.14 -11.40
N ALA A 89 11.09 27.86 -12.15
CA ALA A 89 10.71 26.51 -12.58
C ALA A 89 11.85 25.75 -13.27
N ALA A 90 12.62 26.44 -14.14
CA ALA A 90 13.77 25.84 -14.82
C ALA A 90 14.90 25.45 -13.87
N GLU A 91 15.19 26.29 -12.87
CA GLU A 91 16.21 26.00 -11.87
C GLU A 91 15.77 24.84 -10.98
N LEU A 92 14.52 24.85 -10.52
CA LEU A 92 13.94 23.79 -9.70
C LEU A 92 13.94 22.44 -10.45
N ALA A 93 13.56 22.43 -11.73
CA ALA A 93 13.66 21.25 -12.59
C ALA A 93 15.10 20.74 -12.67
N SER A 94 16.08 21.64 -12.83
CA SER A 94 17.50 21.27 -12.91
C SER A 94 18.04 20.68 -11.59
N ILE A 95 17.63 21.22 -10.44
CA ILE A 95 18.01 20.73 -9.11
C ILE A 95 17.43 19.33 -8.90
N LEU A 96 16.15 19.14 -9.21
CA LEU A 96 15.48 17.84 -9.05
C LEU A 96 16.02 16.79 -10.02
N ALA A 97 16.34 17.16 -11.26
CA ALA A 97 17.00 16.27 -12.21
C ALA A 97 18.36 15.78 -11.68
N ARG A 98 19.18 16.68 -11.13
CA ARG A 98 20.47 16.34 -10.51
C ARG A 98 20.30 15.46 -9.27
N ASN A 99 19.27 15.71 -8.47
CA ASN A 99 18.96 14.89 -7.29
C ASN A 99 18.52 13.46 -7.69
N ASN A 100 17.78 13.32 -8.79
CA ASN A 100 17.35 12.00 -9.27
C ASN A 100 18.54 11.15 -9.77
N THR A 101 19.61 11.79 -10.26
CA THR A 101 20.86 11.13 -10.68
C THR A 101 21.86 10.90 -9.53
N ARG A 102 21.61 11.41 -8.34
CA ARG A 102 22.43 11.10 -7.17
C ARG A 102 22.12 9.68 -6.73
N HIS A 103 23.10 8.79 -6.84
CA HIS A 103 23.10 7.53 -6.13
C HIS A 103 23.55 7.84 -4.70
N PRO A 104 22.65 7.79 -3.71
CA PRO A 104 23.13 7.71 -2.34
C PRO A 104 23.84 6.36 -2.27
N GLU A 105 25.17 6.35 -2.10
CA GLU A 105 25.95 5.12 -1.86
C GLU A 105 25.61 4.54 -0.48
N ALA A 106 24.33 4.28 -0.26
CA ALA A 106 23.74 3.80 0.97
C ALA A 106 22.99 2.51 0.63
N ASP A 107 23.51 1.40 1.15
CA ASP A 107 22.81 0.13 1.15
C ASP A 107 21.68 0.20 2.20
N ILE A 108 20.45 0.41 1.73
CA ILE A 108 19.27 0.43 2.59
C ILE A 108 18.63 -0.96 2.51
N TRP A 109 19.07 -1.86 3.40
CA TRP A 109 18.52 -3.22 3.56
C TRP A 109 18.66 -4.16 2.35
N GLY A 110 19.76 -4.07 1.58
CA GLY A 110 20.04 -4.96 0.45
C GLY A 110 19.24 -4.65 -0.83
N LEU A 111 18.52 -3.53 -0.86
CA LEU A 111 17.80 -3.03 -2.02
C LEU A 111 18.60 -1.87 -2.63
N GLU A 112 19.08 -2.04 -3.86
CA GLU A 112 19.75 -0.98 -4.60
C GLU A 112 18.77 0.18 -4.90
N LYS A 113 18.84 1.24 -4.10
CA LYS A 113 18.08 2.46 -4.36
C LYS A 113 18.76 3.28 -5.45
N ASN A 114 18.51 2.90 -6.70
CA ASN A 114 19.18 3.46 -7.87
C ASN A 114 18.72 4.88 -8.26
N ALA A 115 17.72 5.47 -7.57
CA ALA A 115 17.35 6.88 -7.74
C ALA A 115 16.54 7.44 -6.55
N VAL A 116 16.71 8.73 -6.25
CA VAL A 116 15.80 9.49 -5.36
C VAL A 116 14.56 9.90 -6.16
N SER A 117 13.65 8.95 -6.39
CA SER A 117 12.44 9.16 -7.20
C SER A 117 11.32 9.81 -6.39
N HIS A 118 11.46 11.09 -6.05
CA HIS A 118 10.33 11.91 -5.59
C HIS A 118 9.92 12.83 -6.74
N ARG A 119 8.70 12.66 -7.27
CA ARG A 119 8.10 13.66 -8.15
C ARG A 119 7.43 14.73 -7.30
N ILE A 120 7.66 15.98 -7.65
CA ILE A 120 7.13 17.15 -6.95
C ILE A 120 6.34 17.97 -7.98
N TYR A 121 5.13 18.38 -7.62
CA TYR A 121 4.38 19.34 -8.40
C TYR A 121 3.81 20.43 -7.50
N ILE A 122 3.63 21.61 -8.11
CA ILE A 122 3.14 22.82 -7.45
C ILE A 122 1.92 23.30 -8.21
N ASN A 123 0.86 23.62 -7.48
CA ASN A 123 -0.39 24.15 -7.99
C ASN A 123 -0.61 25.58 -7.48
N ASP A 124 -1.31 26.38 -8.28
CA ASP A 124 -1.84 27.67 -7.82
C ASP A 124 -3.07 27.48 -6.91
N GLN A 125 -3.60 28.60 -6.41
CA GLN A 125 -4.84 28.65 -5.61
C GLN A 125 -6.10 28.12 -6.32
N CYS A 126 -6.09 28.02 -7.65
CA CYS A 126 -7.17 27.46 -8.46
C CYS A 126 -6.99 25.96 -8.68
N GLY A 127 -5.84 25.38 -8.33
CA GLY A 127 -5.49 23.98 -8.57
C GLY A 127 -4.79 23.72 -9.90
N ILE A 128 -4.42 24.76 -10.66
CA ILE A 128 -3.69 24.62 -11.93
C ILE A 128 -2.21 24.34 -11.65
N VAL A 129 -1.63 23.36 -12.32
CA VAL A 129 -0.22 22.99 -12.14
C VAL A 129 0.70 24.08 -12.71
N LEU A 130 1.46 24.73 -11.83
CA LEU A 130 2.49 25.72 -12.16
C LEU A 130 3.85 25.08 -12.46
N PHE A 131 4.12 23.95 -11.80
CA PHE A 131 5.37 23.22 -11.93
C PHE A 131 5.14 21.73 -11.72
N ASP A 132 5.86 20.91 -12.48
CA ASP A 132 5.92 19.47 -12.31
C ASP A 132 7.34 19.00 -12.63
N SER A 133 7.97 18.29 -11.69
CA SER A 133 9.32 17.78 -11.85
C SER A 133 9.44 16.72 -12.95
N ALA A 134 8.34 16.06 -13.32
CA ALA A 134 8.29 15.17 -14.49
C ALA A 134 8.06 15.93 -15.81
N GLY A 135 7.63 17.19 -15.74
CA GLY A 135 7.36 18.05 -16.89
C GLY A 135 6.12 17.68 -17.71
N SER A 136 5.28 16.75 -17.25
CA SER A 136 4.15 16.25 -18.03
C SER A 136 2.84 16.96 -17.72
N ALA A 137 2.66 17.47 -16.50
CA ALA A 137 1.36 17.96 -16.03
C ALA A 137 1.22 19.49 -15.99
N VAL A 138 2.22 20.26 -16.44
CA VAL A 138 2.18 21.74 -16.35
C VAL A 138 0.98 22.30 -17.13
N GLY A 139 0.17 23.13 -16.47
CA GLY A 139 -1.06 23.70 -17.02
C GLY A 139 -2.32 22.84 -16.85
N GLU A 140 -2.20 21.61 -16.33
CA GLU A 140 -3.37 20.78 -16.06
C GLU A 140 -4.15 21.26 -14.82
N ASP A 141 -5.47 21.02 -14.82
CA ASP A 141 -6.34 21.31 -13.68
C ASP A 141 -6.36 20.15 -12.71
N TYR A 142 -5.72 20.36 -11.57
CA TYR A 142 -5.65 19.39 -10.48
C TYR A 142 -6.56 19.74 -9.29
N SER A 143 -7.46 20.72 -9.43
CA SER A 143 -8.35 21.20 -8.36
C SER A 143 -9.23 20.12 -7.72
N ARG A 144 -9.43 18.99 -8.39
CA ARG A 144 -10.28 17.87 -7.95
C ARG A 144 -9.50 16.69 -7.35
N TRP A 145 -8.17 16.67 -7.44
CA TRP A 145 -7.40 15.62 -6.79
C TRP A 145 -7.44 15.82 -5.28
N ASN A 146 -7.58 14.73 -4.52
CA ASN A 146 -7.85 14.80 -3.08
C ASN A 146 -6.76 15.54 -2.29
N ASP A 147 -5.49 15.33 -2.66
CA ASP A 147 -4.32 16.01 -2.08
C ASP A 147 -4.37 17.53 -2.31
N VAL A 148 -4.75 17.99 -3.51
CA VAL A 148 -4.86 19.42 -3.83
C VAL A 148 -6.14 20.02 -3.25
N TRP A 149 -7.28 19.36 -3.47
CA TRP A 149 -8.61 19.80 -3.06
C TRP A 149 -8.74 19.98 -1.55
N LEU A 150 -8.21 19.05 -0.75
CA LEU A 150 -8.23 19.14 0.71
C LEU A 150 -7.26 20.23 1.19
N THR A 151 -6.06 20.28 0.61
CA THR A 151 -5.02 21.23 1.03
C THR A 151 -5.40 22.68 0.76
N LEU A 152 -6.01 22.98 -0.40
CA LEU A 152 -6.55 24.32 -0.71
C LEU A 152 -7.63 24.77 0.28
N ARG A 153 -8.24 23.84 1.03
CA ARG A 153 -9.23 24.12 2.10
C ARG A 153 -8.63 24.11 3.50
N GLY A 154 -7.31 24.07 3.61
CA GLY A 154 -6.60 24.02 4.90
C GLY A 154 -6.76 22.69 5.63
N ARG A 155 -7.12 21.61 4.92
CA ARG A 155 -7.22 20.25 5.48
C ARG A 155 -6.02 19.43 5.05
N TYR A 156 -5.75 18.35 5.80
CA TYR A 156 -4.74 17.37 5.41
C TYR A 156 -5.08 16.74 4.05
N GLY A 157 -4.21 16.95 3.06
CA GLY A 157 -4.37 16.42 1.71
C GLY A 157 -3.40 15.29 1.41
N ALA A 158 -3.93 14.09 1.20
CA ALA A 158 -3.16 12.95 0.74
C ALA A 158 -4.01 12.01 -0.12
N ARG A 159 -3.34 11.23 -0.97
CA ARG A 159 -3.96 10.12 -1.72
C ARG A 159 -2.93 9.04 -2.04
N SER A 160 -3.42 7.86 -2.37
CA SER A 160 -2.64 6.83 -3.06
C SER A 160 -3.36 6.53 -4.37
N SER A 161 -2.63 6.56 -5.49
CA SER A 161 -3.18 6.21 -6.82
C SER A 161 -2.31 5.14 -7.48
N PRO A 162 -2.89 4.24 -8.29
CA PRO A 162 -2.12 3.34 -9.14
C PRO A 162 -1.22 4.13 -10.10
N GLU A 163 0.01 3.67 -10.29
CA GLU A 163 0.94 4.20 -11.28
C GLU A 163 0.82 3.46 -12.61
N ASP A 164 0.70 2.13 -12.54
CA ASP A 164 0.48 1.24 -13.68
C ASP A 164 -0.92 0.61 -13.58
N PRO A 165 -1.81 0.80 -14.58
CA PRO A 165 -3.11 0.13 -14.62
C PRO A 165 -3.03 -1.41 -14.62
N ASP A 166 -1.92 -1.97 -15.10
CA ASP A 166 -1.70 -3.40 -15.25
C ASP A 166 -0.99 -4.03 -14.03
N ASP A 167 -0.46 -3.22 -13.12
CA ASP A 167 0.14 -3.66 -11.84
C ASP A 167 -0.56 -3.01 -10.63
N PRO A 168 -1.51 -3.72 -9.98
CA PRO A 168 -2.25 -3.20 -8.84
C PRO A 168 -1.40 -2.98 -7.58
N ASP A 169 -0.20 -3.56 -7.49
CA ASP A 169 0.74 -3.33 -6.38
C ASP A 169 1.59 -2.07 -6.61
N SER A 170 1.66 -1.58 -7.85
CA SER A 170 2.33 -0.34 -8.24
C SER A 170 1.47 0.89 -7.89
N THR A 171 1.64 1.37 -6.65
CA THR A 171 0.92 2.56 -6.15
C THR A 171 1.88 3.71 -5.85
N VAL A 172 1.42 4.94 -6.06
CA VAL A 172 2.15 6.16 -5.69
C VAL A 172 1.37 6.88 -4.60
N MET A 173 2.05 7.19 -3.51
CA MET A 173 1.53 8.01 -2.43
C MET A 173 1.81 9.48 -2.74
N HIS A 174 0.80 10.33 -2.58
CA HIS A 174 0.86 11.78 -2.75
C HIS A 174 0.49 12.43 -1.42
N VAL A 175 1.35 13.33 -0.94
CA VAL A 175 1.09 14.12 0.27
C VAL A 175 1.34 15.59 -0.06
N ALA A 176 0.36 16.42 0.28
CA ALA A 176 0.35 17.83 -0.05
C ALA A 176 0.47 18.71 1.20
N ALA A 177 1.10 19.87 1.02
CA ALA A 177 1.19 20.93 2.00
C ALA A 177 0.78 22.28 1.37
N PRO A 178 0.09 23.14 2.14
CA PRO A 178 -0.37 24.43 1.64
C PRO A 178 0.80 25.42 1.58
N ILE A 179 0.89 26.14 0.47
CA ILE A 179 1.80 27.28 0.35
C ILE A 179 1.04 28.50 0.87
N ARG A 180 1.56 29.14 1.92
CA ARG A 180 0.85 30.22 2.62
C ARG A 180 1.42 31.60 2.34
N ASP A 181 0.52 32.57 2.27
CA ASP A 181 0.80 33.99 2.41
C ASP A 181 0.02 34.53 3.62
N GLY A 182 0.71 34.61 4.76
CA GLY A 182 0.07 34.83 6.06
C GLY A 182 -0.94 33.72 6.39
N GLN A 183 -2.23 34.08 6.45
CA GLN A 183 -3.32 33.14 6.73
C GLN A 183 -3.95 32.55 5.45
N SER A 184 -3.63 33.10 4.28
CA SER A 184 -4.20 32.69 3.00
C SER A 184 -3.38 31.57 2.37
N ILE A 185 -4.06 30.63 1.72
CA ILE A 185 -3.41 29.57 0.93
C ILE A 185 -3.33 30.05 -0.51
N VAL A 186 -2.12 30.24 -1.02
CA VAL A 186 -1.85 30.77 -2.38
C VAL A 186 -1.48 29.69 -3.39
N GLY A 187 -1.33 28.46 -2.91
CA GLY A 187 -1.02 27.30 -3.74
C GLY A 187 -0.85 26.03 -2.91
N VAL A 188 -0.48 24.95 -3.59
CA VAL A 188 -0.24 23.64 -2.99
C VAL A 188 1.05 23.07 -3.53
N LEU A 189 1.88 22.51 -2.66
CA LEU A 189 3.01 21.67 -3.06
C LEU A 189 2.70 20.23 -2.70
N THR A 190 2.87 19.31 -3.65
CA THR A 190 2.70 17.88 -3.42
C THR A 190 4.01 17.15 -3.68
N VAL A 191 4.38 16.28 -2.74
CA VAL A 191 5.49 15.33 -2.87
C VAL A 191 4.93 13.94 -3.06
N THR A 192 5.53 13.18 -3.97
CA THR A 192 5.11 11.81 -4.27
C THR A 192 6.19 10.79 -3.99
N LYS A 193 5.79 9.60 -3.55
CA LYS A 193 6.66 8.44 -3.39
C LYS A 193 6.02 7.21 -4.03
N PRO A 194 6.67 6.60 -5.03
CA PRO A 194 6.29 5.29 -5.52
C PRO A 194 6.51 4.23 -4.44
N ASN A 195 5.52 3.36 -4.27
CA ASN A 195 5.52 2.20 -3.37
C ASN A 195 6.06 0.95 -4.07
N ARG A 196 7.09 1.13 -4.91
CA ARG A 196 7.85 0.03 -5.52
C ARG A 196 9.05 -0.31 -4.64
N THR A 197 9.32 -1.60 -4.54
CA THR A 197 10.49 -2.17 -3.82
C THR A 197 11.70 -2.17 -4.73
#